data_AF-A0A7L4QYN5-F1
#
_entry.id   AF-A0A7L4QYN5-F1
#
_cell.length_a   1.000
_cell.length_b   1.000
_cell.length_c   1.000
_cell.angle_alpha   90.00
_cell.angle_beta   90.00
_cell.angle_gamma   90.00
#
_symmetry.space_group_name_H-M   'P 1'
#
loop_
_entity.id
_entity.type
_entity.pdbx_description
1 polymer ?
#
loop_
_entity_poly.entity_id
_entity_poly.type
_entity_poly.pdbx_seq_one_letter_code
_entity_poly.pdbx_strand_id
1 'polypeptide(L)'
;MKNEILPHPLHDIFKDQNGWIEFTLSKAALMITSIVLLAAFYQIGADLSDMQMQRQLDSEAISLKTAIDNIGSISPDSIRLNSTHTFNTENPTDVFISSEYIRSETTYREQTIHSVKPLTFRTLPLNETEMRDILSKNFNEQTGTFEQPLITDTNTALELLSTVGSQEVMLNTGKIVHIEKTSIYLKNDSEVNRLELVLVYQ
;
A
#
# COMPACT_ATOMS: atom_id res chain seq x y z
N MET A 1 0.25 67.56 -75.74
CA MET A 1 -0.25 66.18 -75.61
C MET A 1 0.92 65.23 -75.45
N LYS A 2 1.16 64.76 -74.22
CA LYS A 2 1.31 63.33 -73.89
C LYS A 2 1.51 63.24 -72.38
N ASN A 3 0.47 62.80 -71.68
CA ASN A 3 0.57 62.34 -70.31
C ASN A 3 1.34 61.02 -70.34
N GLU A 4 2.54 60.99 -69.76
CA GLU A 4 3.21 59.73 -69.46
C GLU A 4 2.80 59.30 -68.05
N ILE A 5 1.99 58.25 -68.03
CA ILE A 5 1.60 57.52 -66.83
C ILE A 5 2.83 56.73 -66.39
N LEU A 6 3.47 57.18 -65.30
CA LEU A 6 4.50 56.40 -64.60
C LEU A 6 3.88 55.10 -64.08
N PRO A 7 4.51 53.94 -64.29
CA PRO A 7 4.01 52.67 -63.81
C PRO A 7 4.11 52.62 -62.28
N HIS A 8 3.08 52.09 -61.63
CA HIS A 8 3.12 51.68 -60.22
C HIS A 8 3.59 50.21 -60.13
N PRO A 9 4.87 49.92 -59.79
CA PRO A 9 5.23 48.58 -59.31
C PRO A 9 5.72 48.57 -57.85
N LEU A 10 5.79 49.72 -57.17
CA LEU A 10 6.31 49.78 -55.80
C LEU A 10 5.26 49.49 -54.71
N HIS A 11 3.97 49.49 -55.03
CA HIS A 11 2.93 49.24 -54.04
C HIS A 11 2.65 47.73 -53.82
N ASP A 12 2.96 46.88 -54.80
CA ASP A 12 2.74 45.43 -54.69
C ASP A 12 3.80 44.69 -53.87
N ILE A 13 5.03 45.23 -53.76
CA ILE A 13 6.11 44.61 -52.97
C ILE A 13 5.89 44.81 -51.46
N PHE A 14 5.25 45.90 -51.05
CA PHE A 14 4.92 46.15 -49.63
C PHE A 14 3.63 45.45 -49.18
N LYS A 15 2.78 44.99 -50.10
CA LYS A 15 1.59 44.20 -49.80
C LYS A 15 1.94 42.75 -49.40
N ASP A 16 3.13 42.29 -49.76
CA ASP A 16 3.66 40.94 -49.47
C ASP A 16 4.25 40.81 -48.05
N GLN A 17 4.53 41.92 -47.36
CA GLN A 17 5.06 41.90 -45.98
C GLN A 17 4.10 41.24 -44.98
N ASN A 18 2.78 41.41 -45.16
CA ASN A 18 1.79 40.73 -44.32
C ASN A 18 1.86 39.20 -44.50
N GLY A 19 2.10 38.70 -45.72
CA GLY A 19 2.23 37.27 -45.99
C GLY A 19 3.46 36.65 -45.31
N TRP A 20 4.59 37.38 -45.28
CA TRP A 20 5.79 36.95 -44.54
C TRP A 20 5.60 36.97 -43.02
N ILE A 21 4.88 37.97 -42.49
CA ILE A 21 4.53 38.04 -41.06
C ILE A 21 3.59 36.89 -40.69
N GLU A 22 2.56 36.62 -41.49
CA GLU A 22 1.62 35.51 -41.26
C GLU A 22 2.32 34.14 -41.35
N PHE A 23 3.24 33.97 -42.29
CA PHE A 23 4.04 32.75 -42.44
C PHE A 23 4.99 32.51 -41.25
N THR A 24 5.70 33.55 -40.81
CA THR A 24 6.61 33.46 -39.66
C THR A 24 5.84 33.26 -38.35
N LEU A 25 4.71 33.95 -38.17
CA LEU A 25 3.79 33.76 -37.05
C LEU A 25 3.22 32.34 -37.00
N SER A 26 2.81 31.79 -38.15
CA SER A 26 2.31 30.41 -38.25
C SER A 26 3.38 29.38 -37.86
N LYS A 27 4.63 29.55 -38.29
CA LYS A 27 5.74 28.68 -37.86
C LYS A 27 6.04 28.80 -36.37
N ALA A 28 6.06 30.01 -35.82
CA ALA A 28 6.25 30.22 -34.40
C ALA A 28 5.12 29.58 -33.59
N ALA A 29 3.86 29.76 -34.02
CA ALA A 29 2.69 29.12 -33.41
C ALA A 29 2.78 27.59 -33.48
N LEU A 30 3.27 27.04 -34.60
CA LEU A 30 3.49 25.59 -34.75
C LEU A 30 4.60 25.08 -33.82
N MET A 31 5.71 25.80 -33.69
CA MET A 31 6.77 25.45 -32.73
C MET A 31 6.26 25.47 -31.29
N ILE A 32 5.50 26.49 -30.91
CA ILE A 32 4.90 26.59 -29.57
C ILE A 32 3.92 25.43 -29.34
N THR A 33 3.05 25.15 -30.30
CA THR A 33 2.09 24.04 -30.22
C THR A 33 2.80 22.70 -30.06
N SER A 34 3.90 22.49 -30.78
CA SER A 34 4.71 21.27 -30.66
C SER A 34 5.32 21.10 -29.27
N ILE A 35 5.85 22.19 -28.67
CA ILE A 35 6.41 22.18 -27.31
C ILE A 35 5.32 21.86 -26.28
N VAL A 36 4.15 22.51 -26.41
CA VAL A 36 3.00 22.27 -25.52
C VAL A 36 2.53 20.82 -25.63
N LEU A 37 2.44 20.28 -26.85
CA LEU A 37 2.05 18.90 -27.09
C LEU A 37 3.05 17.91 -26.48
N LEU A 38 4.36 18.16 -26.64
CA LEU A 38 5.41 17.32 -26.05
C LEU A 38 5.35 17.36 -24.51
N ALA A 39 5.14 18.53 -23.92
CA ALA A 39 4.99 18.68 -22.47
C ALA A 39 3.76 17.91 -21.96
N ALA A 40 2.63 17.99 -22.66
CA ALA A 40 1.42 17.23 -22.32
C ALA A 40 1.67 15.71 -22.41
N PHE A 41 2.35 15.22 -23.45
CA PHE A 41 2.71 13.81 -23.54
C PHE A 41 3.65 13.36 -22.41
N TYR A 42 4.60 14.20 -22.02
CA TYR A 42 5.47 13.92 -20.89
C TYR A 42 4.69 13.82 -19.57
N GLN A 43 3.75 14.75 -19.34
CA GLN A 43 2.87 14.71 -18.17
C GLN A 43 2.02 13.43 -18.12
N ILE A 44 1.38 13.05 -19.24
CA ILE A 44 0.61 11.80 -19.31
C ILE A 44 1.49 10.59 -19.00
N GLY A 45 2.71 10.54 -19.56
CA GLY A 45 3.65 9.45 -19.27
C GLY A 45 4.07 9.40 -17.80
N ALA A 46 4.27 10.57 -17.17
CA ALA A 46 4.58 10.66 -15.75
C ALA A 46 3.41 10.15 -14.89
N ASP A 47 2.19 10.61 -15.16
CA ASP A 47 0.98 10.21 -14.43
C ASP A 47 0.71 8.70 -14.55
N LEU A 48 0.88 8.13 -15.75
CA LEU A 48 0.72 6.69 -15.96
C LEU A 48 1.73 5.87 -15.16
N SER A 49 2.97 6.35 -15.06
CA SER A 49 4.01 5.71 -14.26
C SER A 49 3.70 5.75 -12.77
N ASP A 50 3.24 6.90 -12.27
CA ASP A 50 2.84 7.06 -10.87
C ASP A 50 1.64 6.14 -10.53
N MET A 51 0.64 6.09 -11.43
CA MET A 51 -0.50 5.18 -11.32
C MET A 51 -0.08 3.71 -11.30
N GLN A 52 0.89 3.32 -12.13
CA GLN A 52 1.39 1.95 -12.17
C GLN A 52 2.08 1.58 -10.85
N MET A 53 2.92 2.47 -10.32
CA MET A 53 3.60 2.24 -9.05
C MET A 53 2.59 2.09 -7.89
N GLN A 54 1.58 2.96 -7.83
CA GLN A 54 0.52 2.86 -6.83
C GLN A 54 -0.24 1.53 -6.94
N ARG A 55 -0.61 1.10 -8.16
CA ARG A 55 -1.29 -0.18 -8.40
C ARG A 55 -0.45 -1.38 -7.97
N GLN A 56 0.85 -1.34 -8.23
CA GLN A 56 1.77 -2.39 -7.82
C GLN A 56 1.82 -2.49 -6.29
N LEU A 57 2.03 -1.36 -5.60
CA LEU A 57 2.01 -1.31 -4.14
C LEU A 57 0.66 -1.80 -3.56
N ASP A 58 -0.45 -1.38 -4.17
CA ASP A 58 -1.79 -1.83 -3.79
C ASP A 58 -1.98 -3.33 -3.98
N SER A 59 -1.48 -3.90 -5.07
CA SER A 59 -1.53 -5.33 -5.35
C SER A 59 -0.76 -6.14 -4.31
N GLU A 60 0.46 -5.70 -3.94
CA GLU A 60 1.27 -6.38 -2.93
C GLU A 60 0.60 -6.33 -1.54
N ALA A 61 0.07 -5.17 -1.16
CA ALA A 61 -0.68 -5.03 0.08
C ALA A 61 -1.93 -5.94 0.09
N ILE A 62 -2.69 -5.99 -1.02
CA ILE A 62 -3.85 -6.88 -1.14
C ILE A 62 -3.43 -8.34 -1.05
N SER A 63 -2.31 -8.73 -1.66
CA SER A 63 -1.78 -10.09 -1.62
C SER A 63 -1.47 -10.52 -0.17
N LEU A 64 -0.73 -9.68 0.56
CA LEU A 64 -0.41 -9.95 1.97
C LEU A 64 -1.67 -9.98 2.85
N LYS A 65 -2.57 -8.99 2.70
CA LYS A 65 -3.88 -8.99 3.39
C LYS A 65 -4.63 -10.29 3.15
N THR A 66 -4.68 -10.73 1.89
CA THR A 66 -5.40 -11.94 1.50
C THR A 66 -4.75 -13.17 2.13
N ALA A 67 -3.42 -13.23 2.21
CA ALA A 67 -2.72 -14.30 2.90
C ALA A 67 -3.07 -14.33 4.41
N ILE A 68 -3.04 -13.18 5.08
CA ILE A 68 -3.42 -13.05 6.50
C ILE A 68 -4.88 -13.47 6.73
N ASP A 69 -5.80 -12.96 5.92
CA ASP A 69 -7.23 -13.24 6.06
C ASP A 69 -7.57 -14.69 5.73
N ASN A 70 -6.90 -15.29 4.74
CA ASN A 70 -7.07 -16.70 4.42
C ASN A 70 -6.69 -17.57 5.61
N ILE A 71 -5.54 -17.29 6.26
CA ILE A 71 -5.12 -18.01 7.46
C ILE A 71 -6.09 -17.76 8.63
N GLY A 72 -6.52 -16.52 8.84
CA GLY A 72 -7.53 -16.18 9.84
C GLY A 72 -8.86 -16.93 9.66
N SER A 73 -9.28 -17.16 8.42
CA SER A 73 -10.54 -17.84 8.08
C SER A 73 -10.53 -19.36 8.26
N ILE A 74 -9.36 -19.97 8.50
CA ILE A 74 -9.24 -21.43 8.66
C ILE A 74 -10.06 -21.89 9.85
N SER A 75 -10.96 -22.85 9.62
CA SER A 75 -11.79 -23.40 10.70
C SER A 75 -10.91 -24.10 11.75
N PRO A 76 -11.20 -23.90 13.05
CA PRO A 76 -10.51 -24.56 14.16
C PRO A 76 -10.57 -26.09 14.11
N ASP A 77 -11.62 -26.65 13.51
CA ASP A 77 -11.84 -28.10 13.38
C ASP A 77 -11.19 -28.68 12.12
N SER A 78 -10.49 -27.86 11.34
CA SER A 78 -9.82 -28.34 10.14
C SER A 78 -8.54 -29.08 10.51
N ILE A 79 -8.22 -30.14 9.75
CA ILE A 79 -6.98 -30.93 9.86
C ILE A 79 -5.70 -30.04 9.64
N ARG A 80 -5.88 -28.76 9.29
CA ARG A 80 -4.83 -27.75 9.06
C ARG A 80 -4.50 -26.90 10.30
N LEU A 81 -4.66 -27.46 11.50
CA LEU A 81 -4.48 -26.77 12.78
C LEU A 81 -3.10 -26.09 12.97
N ASN A 82 -2.05 -26.54 12.27
CA ASN A 82 -0.73 -25.91 12.28
C ASN A 82 -0.38 -25.34 10.89
N SER A 83 -1.20 -24.42 10.38
CA SER A 83 -0.97 -23.79 9.09
C SER A 83 -0.14 -22.52 9.24
N THR A 84 1.16 -22.70 9.50
CA THR A 84 2.13 -21.63 9.23
C THR A 84 2.23 -21.47 7.71
N HIS A 85 1.82 -20.31 7.21
CA HIS A 85 1.98 -19.93 5.82
C HIS A 85 3.18 -19.01 5.67
N THR A 86 3.98 -19.26 4.65
CA THR A 86 5.07 -18.37 4.27
C THR A 86 4.58 -17.49 3.14
N PHE A 87 4.55 -16.19 3.38
CA PHE A 87 4.37 -15.19 2.35
C PHE A 87 5.73 -14.81 1.76
N ASN A 88 5.78 -14.79 0.42
CA ASN A 88 6.92 -14.33 -0.36
C ASN A 88 6.36 -13.55 -1.57
N THR A 89 7.05 -12.48 -1.96
CA THR A 89 6.67 -11.65 -3.10
C THR A 89 7.87 -11.43 -4.02
N GLU A 90 7.59 -11.29 -5.31
CA GLU A 90 8.58 -10.90 -6.32
C GLU A 90 8.92 -9.40 -6.25
N ASN A 91 8.06 -8.59 -5.63
CA ASN A 91 8.23 -7.15 -5.49
C ASN A 91 8.34 -6.76 -4.01
N PRO A 92 9.51 -6.97 -3.39
CA PRO A 92 9.70 -6.73 -1.97
C PRO A 92 9.49 -5.26 -1.63
N THR A 93 8.78 -5.03 -0.53
CA THR A 93 8.41 -3.72 -0.03
C THR A 93 8.41 -3.74 1.50
N ASP A 94 8.64 -2.59 2.13
CA ASP A 94 8.47 -2.48 3.57
C ASP A 94 6.97 -2.37 3.90
N VAL A 95 6.54 -3.20 4.86
CA VAL A 95 5.15 -3.26 5.30
C VAL A 95 5.10 -3.09 6.81
N PHE A 96 4.24 -2.19 7.25
CA PHE A 96 3.95 -1.92 8.64
C PHE A 96 2.68 -2.66 9.00
N ILE A 97 2.74 -3.51 10.03
CA ILE A 97 1.62 -4.34 10.47
C ILE A 97 1.20 -3.89 11.87
N SER A 98 -0.10 -3.62 12.00
CA SER A 98 -0.79 -3.42 13.28
C SER A 98 -1.86 -4.51 13.44
N SER A 99 -2.61 -4.48 14.55
CA SER A 99 -3.74 -5.40 14.73
C SER A 99 -4.96 -5.12 13.87
N GLU A 100 -5.03 -3.94 13.25
CA GLU A 100 -6.24 -3.47 12.55
C GLU A 100 -6.01 -3.29 11.05
N TYR A 101 -4.78 -3.01 10.63
CA TYR A 101 -4.43 -2.76 9.24
C TYR A 101 -2.99 -3.10 8.93
N ILE A 102 -2.72 -3.30 7.64
CA ILE A 102 -1.39 -3.26 7.07
C ILE A 102 -1.20 -1.97 6.28
N ARG A 103 0.01 -1.43 6.32
CA ARG A 103 0.42 -0.26 5.55
C ARG A 103 1.71 -0.58 4.81
N SER A 104 1.64 -0.72 3.50
CA SER A 104 2.82 -0.84 2.65
C SER A 104 3.29 0.53 2.22
N GLU A 105 4.59 0.76 2.18
CA GLU A 105 5.15 2.02 1.68
C GLU A 105 6.34 1.81 0.75
N THR A 106 6.47 2.70 -0.23
CA THR A 106 7.64 2.70 -1.10
C THR A 106 7.95 4.14 -1.52
N THR A 107 9.22 4.40 -1.83
CA THR A 107 9.68 5.71 -2.28
C THR A 107 9.87 5.70 -3.79
N TYR A 108 9.12 6.55 -4.48
CA TYR A 108 9.17 6.71 -5.93
C TYR A 108 9.24 8.20 -6.28
N ARG A 109 10.24 8.59 -7.09
CA ARG A 109 10.49 10.00 -7.47
C ARG A 109 10.51 10.97 -6.27
N GLU A 110 11.22 10.55 -5.21
CA GLU A 110 11.36 11.32 -3.95
C GLU A 110 10.04 11.50 -3.15
N GLN A 111 8.96 10.84 -3.56
CA GLN A 111 7.69 10.80 -2.84
C GLN A 111 7.47 9.42 -2.23
N THR A 112 7.10 9.39 -0.96
CA THR A 112 6.63 8.16 -0.32
C THR A 112 5.16 7.98 -0.65
N ILE A 113 4.84 6.87 -1.29
CA ILE A 113 3.47 6.44 -1.55
C ILE A 113 3.10 5.33 -0.57
N HIS A 114 1.82 5.26 -0.23
CA HIS A 114 1.30 4.33 0.76
C HIS A 114 0.11 3.54 0.21
N SER A 115 0.00 2.30 0.67
CA SER A 115 -1.18 1.47 0.52
C SER A 115 -1.59 0.97 1.89
N VAL A 116 -2.78 1.35 2.34
CA VAL A 116 -3.36 0.90 3.60
C VAL A 116 -4.48 -0.08 3.31
N LYS A 117 -4.49 -1.21 4.02
CA LYS A 117 -5.51 -2.24 3.89
C LYS A 117 -5.95 -2.72 5.28
N PRO A 118 -7.25 -2.61 5.62
CA PRO A 118 -7.75 -3.10 6.90
C PRO A 118 -7.69 -4.62 6.95
N LEU A 119 -7.49 -5.19 8.13
CA LEU A 119 -7.48 -6.62 8.38
C LEU A 119 -8.85 -7.11 8.82
N THR A 120 -9.22 -8.34 8.41
CA THR A 120 -10.52 -8.92 8.79
C THR A 120 -10.44 -9.61 10.15
N PHE A 121 -9.28 -10.18 10.46
CA PHE A 121 -9.03 -10.91 11.69
C PHE A 121 -8.06 -10.15 12.59
N ARG A 122 -8.15 -10.40 13.90
CA ARG A 122 -7.22 -9.82 14.86
C ARG A 122 -5.82 -10.34 14.57
N THR A 123 -4.92 -9.44 14.22
CA THR A 123 -3.54 -9.78 13.89
C THR A 123 -2.59 -9.23 14.95
N LEU A 124 -1.47 -9.89 15.21
CA LEU A 124 -0.38 -9.36 16.02
C LEU A 124 0.94 -9.56 15.29
N PRO A 125 1.79 -8.51 15.19
CA PRO A 125 3.09 -8.63 14.56
C PRO A 125 4.12 -9.25 15.51
N LEU A 126 3.83 -10.46 16.02
CA LEU A 126 4.63 -11.18 17.01
C LEU A 126 4.71 -12.65 16.60
N ASN A 127 5.77 -13.34 17.01
CA ASN A 127 5.78 -14.80 16.98
C ASN A 127 5.06 -15.38 18.22
N GLU A 128 4.80 -16.70 18.22
CA GLU A 128 4.08 -17.33 19.32
C GLU A 128 4.82 -17.17 20.65
N THR A 129 6.13 -17.35 20.69
CA THR A 129 6.93 -17.21 21.92
C THR A 129 6.78 -15.81 22.52
N GLU A 130 6.93 -14.77 21.71
CA GLU A 130 6.79 -13.37 22.14
C GLU A 130 5.39 -13.07 22.67
N MET A 131 4.36 -13.55 21.98
CA MET A 131 2.97 -13.39 22.41
C MET A 131 2.74 -14.08 23.76
N ARG A 132 3.21 -15.33 23.93
CA ARG A 132 3.09 -16.08 25.19
C ARG A 132 3.87 -15.43 26.33
N ASP A 133 5.04 -14.85 26.04
CA ASP A 133 5.83 -14.09 27.01
C ASP A 133 5.14 -12.80 27.46
N ILE A 134 4.45 -12.11 26.56
CA ILE A 134 3.65 -10.93 26.91
C ILE A 134 2.47 -11.34 27.80
N LEU A 135 1.76 -12.42 27.44
CA LEU A 135 0.65 -12.92 28.25
C LEU A 135 1.13 -13.33 29.65
N SER A 136 2.21 -14.10 29.75
CA SER A 136 2.73 -14.59 31.03
C SER A 136 3.13 -13.46 31.97
N LYS A 137 3.76 -12.40 31.44
CA LYS A 137 4.11 -11.19 32.20
C LYS A 137 2.90 -10.41 32.72
N ASN A 138 1.77 -10.46 32.01
CA ASN A 138 0.58 -9.69 32.36
C ASN A 138 -0.48 -10.50 33.15
N PHE A 139 -0.41 -11.84 33.11
CA PHE A 139 -1.42 -12.73 33.69
C PHE A 139 -0.81 -13.78 34.63
N ASN A 140 0.05 -13.38 35.57
CA ASN A 140 0.58 -14.25 36.63
C ASN A 140 1.20 -15.56 36.11
N GLU A 141 2.14 -15.45 35.16
CA GLU A 141 2.87 -16.56 34.54
C GLU A 141 1.99 -17.51 33.69
N GLN A 142 0.76 -17.11 33.35
CA GLN A 142 -0.12 -17.89 32.49
C GLN A 142 0.15 -17.63 31.01
N THR A 143 0.36 -18.71 30.25
CA THR A 143 0.68 -18.64 28.81
C THR A 143 -0.57 -18.53 27.92
N GLY A 144 -1.76 -18.81 28.45
CA GLY A 144 -3.02 -18.75 27.69
C GLY A 144 -3.17 -19.89 26.70
N THR A 145 -2.48 -21.01 26.94
CA THR A 145 -2.65 -22.27 26.21
C THR A 145 -3.88 -23.02 26.74
N PHE A 146 -4.30 -24.09 26.06
CA PHE A 146 -5.44 -24.89 26.53
C PHE A 146 -5.18 -25.51 27.92
N GLU A 147 -3.94 -25.96 28.17
CA GLU A 147 -3.53 -26.55 29.45
C GLU A 147 -3.39 -25.50 30.56
N GLN A 148 -3.01 -24.27 30.20
CA GLN A 148 -2.81 -23.15 31.12
C GLN A 148 -3.55 -21.90 30.62
N PRO A 149 -4.90 -21.89 30.69
CA PRO A 149 -5.70 -20.76 30.24
C PRO A 149 -5.48 -19.54 31.14
N LEU A 150 -5.70 -18.35 30.58
CA LEU A 150 -5.64 -17.10 31.33
C LEU A 150 -6.86 -16.99 32.24
N ILE A 151 -6.65 -16.80 33.55
CA ILE A 151 -7.72 -16.54 34.51
C ILE A 151 -8.04 -15.05 34.45
N THR A 152 -8.85 -14.68 33.47
CA THR A 152 -9.24 -13.29 33.19
C THR A 152 -10.52 -13.26 32.37
N ASP A 153 -11.21 -12.12 32.36
CA ASP A 153 -12.35 -11.90 31.47
C ASP A 153 -11.90 -11.51 30.05
N THR A 154 -12.81 -11.67 29.10
CA THR A 154 -12.54 -11.42 27.68
C THR A 154 -12.15 -9.96 27.40
N ASN A 155 -12.73 -8.98 28.09
CA ASN A 155 -12.45 -7.57 27.80
C ASN A 155 -11.05 -7.18 28.25
N THR A 156 -10.62 -7.64 29.43
CA THR A 156 -9.26 -7.42 29.95
C THR A 156 -8.22 -8.03 29.01
N ALA A 157 -8.46 -9.25 28.50
CA ALA A 157 -7.58 -9.85 27.50
C ALA A 157 -7.54 -9.03 26.20
N LEU A 158 -8.69 -8.60 25.68
CA LEU A 158 -8.77 -7.81 24.46
C LEU A 158 -8.11 -6.43 24.59
N GLU A 159 -8.17 -5.79 25.75
CA GLU A 159 -7.51 -4.51 26.03
C GLU A 159 -5.99 -4.63 25.95
N LEU A 160 -5.42 -5.68 26.56
CA LEU A 160 -3.98 -5.96 26.45
C LEU A 160 -3.58 -6.20 24.99
N LEU A 161 -4.31 -7.08 24.28
CA LEU A 161 -4.01 -7.40 22.88
C LEU A 161 -4.12 -6.19 21.96
N SER A 162 -5.06 -5.26 22.25
CA SER A 162 -5.23 -4.03 21.48
C SER A 162 -4.11 -3.03 21.77
N THR A 163 -3.63 -2.98 23.02
CA THR A 163 -2.45 -2.17 23.39
C THR A 163 -1.21 -2.67 22.66
N VAL A 164 -0.97 -3.98 22.68
CA VAL A 164 0.15 -4.62 21.97
C VAL A 164 0.03 -4.42 20.45
N GLY A 165 -1.18 -4.62 19.92
CA GLY A 165 -1.47 -4.51 18.49
C GLY A 165 -1.50 -3.09 17.92
N SER A 166 -1.54 -2.05 18.78
CA SER A 166 -1.53 -0.65 18.35
C SER A 166 -0.18 -0.20 17.79
N GLN A 167 0.90 -0.90 18.13
CA GLN A 167 2.24 -0.58 17.64
C GLN A 167 2.42 -1.18 16.25
N GLU A 168 2.72 -0.33 15.28
CA GLU A 168 3.13 -0.79 13.95
C GLU A 168 4.53 -1.38 14.01
N VAL A 169 4.68 -2.60 13.49
CA VAL A 169 5.99 -3.24 13.30
C VAL A 169 6.29 -3.31 11.81
N MET A 170 7.47 -2.85 11.41
CA MET A 170 7.96 -2.93 10.04
C MET A 170 8.51 -4.33 9.75
N LEU A 171 7.91 -5.01 8.77
CA LEU A 171 8.39 -6.27 8.19
C LEU A 171 8.83 -6.02 6.74
N ASN A 172 9.97 -6.59 6.36
CA ASN A 172 10.49 -6.45 5.00
C ASN A 172 10.05 -7.64 4.13
N THR A 173 9.14 -7.47 3.17
CA THR A 173 8.59 -8.62 2.40
C THR A 173 9.58 -9.26 1.43
N GLY A 174 10.82 -8.76 1.32
CA GLY A 174 11.93 -9.45 0.68
C GLY A 174 12.54 -10.57 1.52
N LYS A 175 12.16 -10.67 2.79
CA LYS A 175 12.38 -11.83 3.64
C LYS A 175 11.08 -12.63 3.75
N ILE A 176 11.24 -13.89 4.13
CA ILE A 176 10.11 -14.76 4.47
C ILE A 176 9.30 -14.10 5.58
N VAL A 177 7.99 -13.94 5.34
CA VAL A 177 7.03 -13.54 6.36
C VAL A 177 6.21 -14.77 6.75
N HIS A 178 6.25 -15.12 8.01
CA HIS A 178 5.45 -16.20 8.60
C HIS A 178 4.10 -15.66 9.04
N ILE A 179 3.03 -16.37 8.67
CA ILE A 179 1.65 -16.06 9.02
C ILE A 179 1.06 -17.30 9.66
N GLU A 180 0.64 -17.21 10.92
CA GLU A 180 0.18 -18.35 11.70
C GLU A 180 -1.13 -18.03 12.41
N LYS A 181 -2.09 -18.94 12.36
CA LYS A 181 -3.30 -18.84 13.19
C LYS A 181 -3.02 -19.50 14.53
N THR A 182 -3.33 -18.81 15.62
CA THR A 182 -3.22 -19.36 16.98
C THR A 182 -4.47 -19.04 17.80
N SER A 183 -4.51 -19.57 19.01
CA SER A 183 -5.60 -19.34 19.95
C SER A 183 -5.09 -19.05 21.36
N ILE A 184 -5.80 -18.16 22.04
CA ILE A 184 -5.65 -17.89 23.48
C ILE A 184 -6.89 -18.42 24.18
N TYR A 185 -6.68 -19.21 25.22
CA TYR A 185 -7.75 -19.75 26.05
C TYR A 185 -7.89 -18.90 27.31
N LEU A 186 -9.11 -18.47 27.57
CA LEU A 186 -9.49 -17.68 28.73
C LEU A 186 -10.43 -18.51 29.60
N LYS A 187 -10.25 -18.47 30.92
CA LYS A 187 -11.13 -19.12 31.88
C LYS A 187 -11.77 -18.06 32.76
N ASN A 188 -13.09 -17.92 32.64
CA ASN A 188 -13.89 -17.07 33.53
C ASN A 188 -14.87 -17.96 34.30
N ASP A 189 -14.67 -18.07 35.61
CA ASP A 189 -15.41 -18.90 36.57
C ASP A 189 -15.65 -20.37 36.14
N SER A 190 -16.59 -20.59 35.21
CA SER A 190 -17.05 -21.90 34.74
C SER A 190 -16.89 -22.15 33.23
N GLU A 191 -16.59 -21.12 32.44
CA GLU A 191 -16.50 -21.22 30.98
C GLU A 191 -15.07 -20.99 30.49
N VAL A 192 -14.65 -21.80 29.51
CA VAL A 192 -13.40 -21.61 28.79
C VAL A 192 -13.73 -21.01 27.42
N ASN A 193 -13.35 -19.75 27.23
CA ASN A 193 -13.49 -19.03 25.97
C ASN A 193 -12.21 -19.16 25.14
N ARG A 194 -12.38 -19.27 23.83
CA ARG A 194 -11.26 -19.28 22.87
C ARG A 194 -11.25 -17.98 22.09
N LEU A 195 -10.13 -17.28 22.12
CA LEU A 195 -9.85 -16.13 21.27
C LEU A 195 -8.92 -16.56 20.14
N GLU A 196 -9.36 -16.35 18.90
CA GLU A 196 -8.58 -16.64 17.71
C GLU A 196 -7.89 -15.37 17.21
N LEU A 197 -6.63 -15.54 16.81
CA LEU A 197 -5.82 -14.45 16.28
C LEU A 197 -4.80 -14.97 15.26
N VAL A 198 -4.29 -14.06 14.45
CA VAL A 198 -3.26 -14.33 13.45
C VAL A 198 -1.96 -13.66 13.88
N LEU A 199 -0.89 -14.44 13.96
CA LEU A 199 0.46 -13.99 14.21
C LEU A 199 1.15 -13.73 12.86
N VAL A 200 1.88 -12.62 12.76
CA VAL A 200 2.67 -12.29 11.58
C VAL A 200 4.07 -11.86 12.01
N TYR A 201 5.11 -12.56 11.54
CA TYR A 201 6.48 -12.32 11.98
C TYR A 201 7.50 -12.72 10.90
N GLN A 202 8.78 -12.46 11.14
CA GLN A 202 9.90 -12.78 10.26
C GLN A 202 10.97 -13.60 10.97
#